data_AF-A0A350UAD6-F1
#
_entry.id   AF-A0A350UAD6-F1
#
_cell.length_a   1.000
_cell.length_b   1.000
_cell.length_c   1.000
_cell.angle_alpha   90.00
_cell.angle_beta   90.00
_cell.angle_gamma   90.00
#
_symmetry.space_group_name_H-M   'P 1'
#
loop_
_entity.id
_entity.type
_entity.pdbx_description
1 polymer ?
#
loop_
_entity_poly.entity_id
_entity_poly.type
_entity_poly.pdbx_seq_one_letter_code
_entity_poly.pdbx_strand_id
1 'polypeptide(L)'
;SGSASMTVVFNQSQLQVVGEKTPLSFTGSVEEVECGTNHLALLRQAEDGAESVLIITRAGEQIADLSYSDQCIIDFGFYSTTSEMLWIQTLSVGTGTPMTTISTYDLNKREVTGMIHVQGQLVDEIYITPNRMFVVCTNQIIRFIHAGNKEIYRTMIYGYEVLDFSFASGTPTFLLTTRGGDFHTVRILTLAEGSSPSPVETTLQLPTEGVSAFIMGSRLAVASREKLLTYTIKGKLSSTLTFEQSIDTAVKLTDAKLLLSSNGMFYLANAG
;
A
#
# COMPACT_ATOMS: atom_id res chain seq x y z
N SER A 1 -6.09 -12.74 0.34
CA SER A 1 -5.27 -11.78 -0.43
C SER A 1 -5.42 -12.06 -1.92
N GLY A 2 -5.08 -11.10 -2.78
CA GLY A 2 -5.17 -11.29 -4.22
C GLY A 2 -4.44 -10.21 -5.02
N SER A 3 -3.95 -10.61 -6.17
CA SER A 3 -3.37 -9.77 -7.21
C SER A 3 -4.24 -9.82 -8.47
N ALA A 4 -3.80 -9.15 -9.53
CA ALA A 4 -4.47 -9.23 -10.83
C ALA A 4 -4.47 -10.64 -11.46
N SER A 5 -3.60 -11.54 -11.00
CA SER A 5 -3.32 -12.84 -11.63
C SER A 5 -3.49 -14.04 -10.70
N MET A 6 -3.65 -13.80 -9.39
CA MET A 6 -3.80 -14.84 -8.39
C MET A 6 -4.70 -14.37 -7.24
N THR A 7 -5.51 -15.27 -6.71
CA THR A 7 -6.31 -15.03 -5.51
C THR A 7 -6.16 -16.21 -4.57
N VAL A 8 -6.03 -15.92 -3.28
CA VAL A 8 -5.84 -16.94 -2.24
C VAL A 8 -6.79 -16.70 -1.09
N VAL A 9 -7.31 -17.81 -0.55
CA VAL A 9 -8.07 -17.85 0.69
C VAL A 9 -7.23 -18.63 1.69
N PHE A 10 -7.08 -18.11 2.89
CA PHE A 10 -6.27 -18.74 3.93
C PHE A 10 -6.94 -18.63 5.30
N ASN A 11 -6.52 -19.53 6.19
CA ASN A 11 -6.71 -19.45 7.63
C ASN A 11 -5.35 -19.71 8.28
N GLN A 12 -5.30 -19.76 9.61
CA GLN A 12 -4.05 -19.92 10.36
C GLN A 12 -3.25 -21.19 10.01
N SER A 13 -3.88 -22.24 9.47
CA SER A 13 -3.23 -23.54 9.21
C SER A 13 -3.07 -23.90 7.74
N GLN A 14 -3.86 -23.27 6.87
CA GLN A 14 -4.02 -23.67 5.48
C GLN A 14 -4.20 -22.49 4.53
N LEU A 15 -3.72 -22.65 3.30
CA LEU A 15 -3.91 -21.74 2.20
C LEU A 15 -4.44 -22.49 0.97
N GLN A 16 -5.42 -21.92 0.30
CA GLN A 16 -5.93 -22.41 -0.98
C GLN A 16 -5.79 -21.31 -2.05
N VAL A 17 -5.06 -21.63 -3.11
CA VAL A 17 -5.06 -20.82 -4.34
C VAL A 17 -6.36 -21.09 -5.09
N VAL A 18 -7.12 -20.04 -5.39
CA VAL A 18 -8.40 -20.16 -6.09
C VAL A 18 -8.17 -20.74 -7.48
N GLY A 19 -8.84 -21.86 -7.78
CA GLY A 19 -8.70 -22.59 -9.04
C GLY A 19 -7.75 -23.79 -8.98
N GLU A 20 -6.87 -23.86 -7.98
CA GLU A 20 -6.06 -25.04 -7.71
C GLU A 20 -6.84 -26.07 -6.89
N LYS A 21 -6.47 -27.36 -6.99
CA LYS A 21 -7.24 -28.45 -6.36
C LYS A 21 -6.86 -28.74 -4.91
N THR A 22 -5.61 -28.46 -4.55
CA THR A 22 -5.03 -28.95 -3.29
C THR A 22 -4.68 -27.77 -2.39
N PRO A 23 -5.23 -27.73 -1.16
CA PRO A 23 -4.80 -26.78 -0.16
C PRO A 23 -3.36 -27.05 0.28
N LEU A 24 -2.61 -25.99 0.55
CA LEU A 24 -1.31 -26.04 1.20
C LEU A 24 -1.51 -25.98 2.71
N SER A 25 -0.84 -26.85 3.45
CA SER A 25 -0.86 -26.87 4.92
C SER A 25 0.50 -26.48 5.45
N PHE A 26 0.51 -25.75 6.57
CA PHE A 26 1.74 -25.23 7.18
C PHE A 26 1.85 -25.68 8.63
N THR A 27 3.08 -25.80 9.11
CA THR A 27 3.38 -25.85 10.54
C THR A 27 3.42 -24.42 11.08
N GLY A 28 2.98 -24.19 12.31
CA GLY A 28 2.80 -22.84 12.86
C GLY A 28 1.50 -22.17 12.40
N SER A 29 1.45 -20.84 12.51
CA SER A 29 0.30 -20.00 12.14
C SER A 29 0.62 -19.12 10.95
N VAL A 30 -0.29 -19.06 9.96
CA VAL A 30 -0.27 -18.11 8.84
C VAL A 30 -0.95 -16.83 9.29
N GLU A 31 -0.19 -15.74 9.34
CA GLU A 31 -0.66 -14.43 9.80
C GLU A 31 -1.07 -13.52 8.62
N GLU A 32 -0.27 -13.51 7.57
CA GLU A 32 -0.48 -12.65 6.41
C GLU A 32 -0.05 -13.36 5.12
N VAL A 33 -0.66 -12.98 4.01
CA VAL A 33 -0.35 -13.54 2.69
C VAL A 33 -0.43 -12.44 1.65
N GLU A 34 0.58 -12.36 0.80
CA GLU A 34 0.58 -11.50 -0.38
C GLU A 34 0.74 -12.29 -1.67
N CYS A 35 0.10 -11.81 -2.72
CA CYS A 35 0.07 -12.46 -4.02
C CYS A 35 0.83 -11.65 -5.06
N GLY A 36 1.81 -12.30 -5.69
CA GLY A 36 2.44 -11.80 -6.91
C GLY A 36 1.75 -12.31 -8.17
N THR A 37 2.54 -12.48 -9.22
CA THR A 37 2.13 -13.06 -10.51
C THR A 37 2.30 -14.56 -10.56
N ASN A 38 3.48 -15.06 -10.19
CA ASN A 38 3.78 -16.50 -10.19
C ASN A 38 4.12 -17.03 -8.80
N HIS A 39 4.28 -16.13 -7.82
CA HIS A 39 4.66 -16.44 -6.46
C HIS A 39 3.66 -15.84 -5.47
N LEU A 40 3.53 -16.46 -4.32
CA LEU A 40 2.92 -15.90 -3.13
C LEU A 40 3.95 -15.87 -2.01
N ALA A 41 3.81 -14.89 -1.13
CA ALA A 41 4.57 -14.78 0.10
C ALA A 41 3.59 -14.89 1.26
N LEU A 42 3.99 -15.55 2.34
CA LEU A 42 3.19 -15.56 3.57
C LEU A 42 4.08 -15.37 4.78
N LEU A 43 3.56 -14.61 5.75
CA LEU A 43 4.14 -14.51 7.07
C LEU A 43 3.68 -15.70 7.90
N ARG A 44 4.66 -16.49 8.36
CA ARG A 44 4.44 -17.61 9.26
C ARG A 44 5.05 -17.29 10.61
N GLN A 45 4.27 -17.50 11.66
CA GLN A 45 4.78 -17.61 13.03
C GLN A 45 4.91 -19.09 13.42
N ALA A 46 6.13 -19.52 13.74
CA ALA A 46 6.40 -20.86 14.26
C ALA A 46 5.91 -21.02 15.71
N GLU A 47 5.87 -22.26 16.21
CA GLU A 47 5.37 -22.57 17.57
C GLU A 47 6.22 -21.92 18.69
N ASP A 48 7.49 -21.63 18.42
CA ASP A 48 8.40 -20.92 19.34
C ASP A 48 8.27 -19.39 19.25
N GLY A 49 7.34 -18.89 18.42
CA GLY A 49 7.11 -17.47 18.17
C GLY A 49 8.01 -16.85 17.11
N ALA A 50 8.94 -17.62 16.50
CA ALA A 50 9.80 -17.10 15.46
C ALA A 50 8.99 -16.80 14.18
N GLU A 51 9.23 -15.63 13.58
CA GLU A 51 8.55 -15.20 12.35
C GLU A 51 9.45 -15.37 11.12
N SER A 52 8.84 -15.78 10.00
CA SER A 52 9.51 -15.82 8.71
C SER A 52 8.56 -15.62 7.54
N VAL A 53 9.10 -15.12 6.42
CA VAL A 53 8.37 -15.02 5.16
C VAL A 53 8.66 -16.24 4.31
N LEU A 54 7.66 -17.10 4.09
CA LEU A 54 7.77 -18.20 3.14
C LEU A 54 7.42 -17.73 1.73
N ILE A 55 8.23 -18.11 0.75
CA ILE A 55 7.97 -17.83 -0.66
C ILE A 55 7.59 -19.13 -1.36
N ILE A 56 6.42 -19.13 -1.99
CA ILE A 56 5.82 -20.32 -2.59
C ILE A 56 5.42 -19.99 -4.04
N THR A 57 5.67 -20.91 -4.96
CA THR A 57 5.20 -20.78 -6.33
C THR A 57 3.68 -20.99 -6.40
N ARG A 58 3.04 -20.50 -7.45
CA ARG A 58 1.61 -20.75 -7.71
C ARG A 58 1.24 -22.24 -7.69
N ALA A 59 2.17 -23.13 -8.04
CA ALA A 59 1.99 -24.57 -8.03
C ALA A 59 2.10 -25.21 -6.63
N GLY A 60 2.44 -24.42 -5.60
CA GLY A 60 2.55 -24.87 -4.21
C GLY A 60 3.94 -25.32 -3.79
N GLU A 61 4.98 -25.06 -4.59
CA GLU A 61 6.37 -25.37 -4.21
C GLU A 61 6.95 -24.23 -3.36
N GLN A 62 7.40 -24.54 -2.14
CA GLN A 62 8.17 -23.59 -1.32
C GLN A 62 9.59 -23.43 -1.87
N ILE A 63 9.97 -22.20 -2.21
CA ILE A 63 11.29 -21.90 -2.79
C ILE A 63 12.21 -21.11 -1.84
N ALA A 64 11.68 -20.50 -0.79
CA ALA A 64 12.47 -19.84 0.25
C ALA A 64 11.73 -19.78 1.60
N ASP A 65 12.50 -19.65 2.68
CA ASP A 65 12.07 -19.37 4.05
C ASP A 65 12.98 -18.26 4.59
N LEU A 66 12.48 -17.02 4.62
CA LEU A 66 13.28 -15.83 4.94
C LEU A 66 13.01 -15.40 6.38
N SER A 67 13.99 -15.62 7.26
CA SER A 67 13.94 -15.26 8.67
C SER A 67 14.85 -14.06 8.96
N TYR A 68 14.44 -13.19 9.88
CA TYR A 68 15.18 -11.98 10.26
C TYR A 68 15.45 -11.96 11.76
N SER A 69 16.64 -12.40 12.16
CA SER A 69 17.04 -12.37 13.58
C SER A 69 17.08 -10.93 14.10
N ASP A 70 16.56 -10.71 15.30
CA ASP A 70 16.57 -9.42 16.01
C ASP A 70 15.80 -8.27 15.31
N GLN A 71 14.90 -8.62 14.38
CA GLN A 71 14.04 -7.67 13.67
C GLN A 71 12.62 -8.22 13.58
N CYS A 72 11.63 -7.34 13.66
CA CYS A 72 10.23 -7.70 13.43
C CYS A 72 9.92 -7.52 11.94
N ILE A 73 9.21 -8.48 11.34
CA ILE A 73 8.65 -8.29 9.99
C ILE A 73 7.44 -7.38 10.14
N ILE A 74 7.39 -6.30 9.37
CA ILE A 74 6.31 -5.30 9.46
C ILE A 74 5.33 -5.47 8.31
N ASP A 75 5.85 -5.65 7.10
CA ASP A 75 5.06 -5.71 5.88
C ASP A 75 5.91 -6.32 4.74
N PHE A 76 5.27 -6.79 3.69
CA PHE A 76 5.91 -7.30 2.49
C PHE A 76 4.96 -7.22 1.30
N GLY A 77 5.49 -7.20 0.09
CA GLY A 77 4.64 -7.14 -1.09
C GLY A 77 5.38 -7.38 -2.39
N PHE A 78 4.60 -7.55 -3.46
CA PHE A 78 5.14 -7.86 -4.77
C PHE A 78 5.17 -6.64 -5.67
N TYR A 79 6.16 -6.61 -6.55
CA TYR A 79 6.21 -5.72 -7.70
C TYR A 79 6.91 -6.39 -8.85
N SER A 80 6.93 -5.74 -10.02
CA SER A 80 7.59 -6.28 -11.20
C SER A 80 8.49 -5.24 -11.84
N THR A 81 9.66 -5.69 -12.24
CA THR A 81 10.61 -4.95 -13.05
C THR A 81 10.85 -5.73 -14.34
N THR A 82 12.08 -6.15 -14.63
CA THR A 82 12.38 -7.20 -15.61
C THR A 82 12.01 -8.60 -15.11
N SER A 83 11.88 -8.77 -13.79
CA SER A 83 11.51 -9.98 -13.08
C SER A 83 10.45 -9.66 -12.02
N GLU A 84 9.81 -10.70 -11.50
CA GLU A 84 8.94 -10.58 -10.33
C GLU A 84 9.80 -10.40 -9.09
N MET A 85 9.49 -9.37 -8.30
CA MET A 85 10.25 -8.94 -7.15
C MET A 85 9.37 -8.99 -5.90
N LEU A 86 9.99 -9.32 -4.77
CA LEU A 86 9.40 -9.21 -3.43
C LEU A 86 10.15 -8.13 -2.67
N TRP A 87 9.43 -7.22 -2.00
CA TRP A 87 10.01 -6.36 -0.97
C TRP A 87 9.55 -6.84 0.40
N ILE A 88 10.42 -6.71 1.40
CA ILE A 88 10.13 -7.06 2.80
C ILE A 88 10.60 -5.91 3.68
N GLN A 89 9.68 -5.36 4.46
CA GLN A 89 9.93 -4.34 5.46
C GLN A 89 10.14 -4.99 6.83
N THR A 90 11.23 -4.63 7.48
CA THR A 90 11.60 -5.09 8.83
C THR A 90 11.93 -3.90 9.72
N LEU A 91 11.67 -4.04 11.02
CA LEU A 91 11.96 -3.02 12.03
C LEU A 91 12.87 -3.59 13.11
N SER A 92 14.00 -2.94 13.34
CA SER A 92 14.83 -3.18 14.52
C SER A 92 14.60 -2.09 15.57
N VAL A 93 14.33 -2.52 16.80
CA VAL A 93 14.12 -1.64 17.98
C VAL A 93 15.21 -1.79 19.05
N GLY A 94 16.21 -2.66 18.82
CA GLY A 94 17.16 -3.09 19.85
C GLY A 94 18.21 -2.05 20.28
N THR A 95 18.45 -0.99 19.49
CA THR A 95 19.56 -0.04 19.74
C THR A 95 19.14 1.41 19.58
N GLY A 96 18.34 1.92 20.53
CA GLY A 96 18.08 3.35 20.72
C GLY A 96 17.14 4.00 19.72
N THR A 97 17.53 4.06 18.44
CA THR A 97 16.72 4.65 17.35
C THR A 97 16.13 3.55 16.49
N PRO A 98 14.80 3.54 16.24
CA PRO A 98 14.19 2.56 15.35
C PRO A 98 14.81 2.66 13.95
N MET A 99 15.12 1.51 13.38
CA MET A 99 15.64 1.40 12.01
C MET A 99 14.74 0.48 11.21
N THR A 100 14.15 1.03 10.16
CA THR A 100 13.43 0.23 9.16
C THR A 100 14.39 -0.19 8.07
N THR A 101 14.39 -1.48 7.72
CA THR A 101 15.10 -2.01 6.57
C THR A 101 14.10 -2.58 5.57
N ILE A 102 14.17 -2.11 4.33
CA ILE A 102 13.40 -2.66 3.21
C ILE A 102 14.35 -3.46 2.33
N SER A 103 14.19 -4.77 2.29
CA SER A 103 14.98 -5.67 1.45
C SER A 103 14.22 -5.97 0.16
N THR A 104 14.89 -5.99 -0.99
CA THR A 104 14.29 -6.40 -2.27
C THR A 104 14.88 -7.74 -2.71
N TYR A 105 14.04 -8.65 -3.20
CA TYR A 105 14.39 -10.01 -3.55
C TYR A 105 13.91 -10.33 -4.97
N ASP A 106 14.82 -10.78 -5.84
CA ASP A 106 14.48 -11.25 -7.19
C ASP A 106 14.07 -12.72 -7.11
N LEU A 107 12.82 -13.01 -7.45
CA LEU A 107 12.24 -14.35 -7.30
C LEU A 107 12.75 -15.32 -8.38
N ASN A 108 13.14 -14.82 -9.54
CA ASN A 108 13.70 -15.64 -10.62
C ASN A 108 15.13 -16.08 -10.28
N LYS A 109 15.93 -15.17 -9.71
CA LYS A 109 17.32 -15.44 -9.32
C LYS A 109 17.44 -16.02 -7.92
N ARG A 110 16.41 -15.88 -7.09
CA ARG A 110 16.36 -16.29 -5.69
C ARG A 110 17.45 -15.61 -4.86
N GLU A 111 17.60 -14.29 -5.04
CA GLU A 111 18.64 -13.51 -4.36
C GLU A 111 18.14 -12.14 -3.89
N VAL A 112 18.73 -11.63 -2.80
CA VAL A 112 18.54 -10.24 -2.38
C VAL A 112 19.25 -9.33 -3.38
N THR A 113 18.53 -8.35 -3.91
CA THR A 113 19.02 -7.40 -4.92
C THR A 113 19.40 -6.03 -4.34
N GLY A 114 18.94 -5.73 -3.13
CA GLY A 114 19.35 -4.52 -2.43
C GLY A 114 18.63 -4.33 -1.09
N MET A 115 19.10 -3.33 -0.36
CA MET A 115 18.57 -2.95 0.95
C MET A 115 18.45 -1.43 1.03
N ILE A 116 17.33 -0.96 1.59
CA ILE A 116 17.08 0.45 1.90
C ILE A 116 17.02 0.56 3.42
N HIS A 117 17.79 1.48 3.98
CA HIS A 117 17.76 1.76 5.42
C HIS A 117 17.13 3.13 5.66
N VAL A 118 16.08 3.16 6.48
CA VAL A 118 15.43 4.38 6.95
C VAL A 118 15.66 4.49 8.46
N GLN A 119 16.29 5.60 8.87
CA GLN A 119 16.64 5.89 10.25
C GLN A 119 15.99 7.18 10.72
N GLY A 120 15.63 7.25 12.01
CA GLY A 120 15.10 8.46 12.65
C GLY A 120 13.65 8.80 12.29
N GLN A 121 12.96 7.91 11.59
CA GLN A 121 11.52 7.96 11.31
C GLN A 121 11.01 6.54 11.04
N LEU A 122 9.71 6.35 11.22
CA LEU A 122 9.05 5.09 10.84
C LEU A 122 8.65 5.16 9.37
N VAL A 123 8.68 4.01 8.70
CA VAL A 123 8.08 3.83 7.39
C VAL A 123 6.62 3.47 7.62
N ASP A 124 5.73 4.30 7.09
CA ASP A 124 4.28 4.15 7.21
C ASP A 124 3.76 3.25 6.08
N GLU A 125 4.24 3.42 4.84
CA GLU A 125 3.72 2.71 3.65
C GLU A 125 4.73 2.72 2.49
N ILE A 126 4.64 1.75 1.57
CA ILE A 126 5.50 1.68 0.37
C ILE A 126 4.65 1.65 -0.90
N TYR A 127 4.77 2.69 -1.73
CA TYR A 127 4.09 2.76 -3.02
C TYR A 127 5.04 2.49 -4.18
N ILE A 128 4.66 1.57 -5.06
CA ILE A 128 5.49 1.15 -6.18
C ILE A 128 4.84 1.56 -7.51
N THR A 129 5.66 2.11 -8.40
CA THR A 129 5.33 2.39 -9.79
C THR A 129 6.15 1.46 -10.70
N PRO A 130 5.87 1.41 -12.02
CA PRO A 130 6.64 0.58 -12.94
C PRO A 130 8.16 0.85 -12.90
N ASN A 131 8.55 2.07 -12.54
CA ASN A 131 9.93 2.50 -12.61
C ASN A 131 10.58 2.69 -11.23
N ARG A 132 9.81 2.99 -10.19
CA ARG A 132 10.31 3.56 -8.93
C ARG A 132 9.58 3.03 -7.71
N MET A 133 10.17 3.30 -6.55
CA MET A 133 9.59 3.03 -5.24
C MET A 133 9.53 4.35 -4.46
N PHE A 134 8.40 4.60 -3.82
CA PHE A 134 8.15 5.73 -2.94
C PHE A 134 7.91 5.21 -1.53
N VAL A 135 8.88 5.43 -0.65
CA VAL A 135 8.80 5.03 0.76
C VAL A 135 8.24 6.21 1.53
N VAL A 136 7.02 6.06 2.05
CA VAL A 136 6.36 7.06 2.86
C VAL A 136 6.76 6.83 4.30
N CYS A 137 7.37 7.85 4.89
CA CYS A 137 7.80 7.86 6.27
C CYS A 137 7.01 8.91 7.04
N THR A 138 7.16 8.90 8.37
CA THR A 138 6.47 9.84 9.28
C THR A 138 6.56 11.32 8.83
N ASN A 139 7.71 11.74 8.28
CA ASN A 139 7.96 13.14 7.93
C ASN A 139 8.28 13.36 6.44
N GLN A 140 8.53 12.30 5.68
CA GLN A 140 9.11 12.38 4.35
C GLN A 140 8.56 11.32 3.41
N ILE A 141 8.40 11.67 2.14
CA ILE A 141 8.29 10.69 1.05
C ILE A 141 9.66 10.63 0.38
N ILE A 142 10.25 9.44 0.33
CA ILE A 142 11.58 9.20 -0.25
C ILE A 142 11.44 8.39 -1.53
N ARG A 143 12.03 8.86 -2.62
CA ARG A 143 12.01 8.15 -3.90
C ARG A 143 13.30 7.38 -4.14
N PHE A 144 13.14 6.11 -4.46
CA PHE A 144 14.21 5.19 -4.85
C PHE A 144 14.02 4.73 -6.31
N ILE A 145 15.13 4.40 -6.96
CA ILE A 145 15.11 3.62 -8.20
C ILE A 145 15.18 2.12 -7.87
N HIS A 146 14.51 1.29 -8.67
CA HIS A 146 14.56 -0.17 -8.49
C HIS A 146 15.98 -0.73 -8.65
N ALA A 147 16.77 -0.17 -9.57
CA ALA A 147 18.14 -0.63 -9.81
C ALA A 147 19.07 -0.19 -8.65
N GLY A 148 19.48 -1.14 -7.83
CA GLY A 148 20.40 -0.93 -6.71
C GLY A 148 19.81 -0.07 -5.58
N ASN A 149 18.49 0.12 -5.55
CA ASN A 149 17.77 0.80 -4.48
C ASN A 149 18.34 2.17 -4.09
N LYS A 150 18.80 2.93 -5.09
CA LYS A 150 19.44 4.24 -4.85
C LYS A 150 18.38 5.30 -4.57
N GLU A 151 18.55 6.02 -3.45
CA GLU A 151 17.78 7.24 -3.16
C GLU A 151 18.10 8.31 -4.20
N ILE A 152 17.06 8.95 -4.73
CA ILE A 152 17.21 10.05 -5.68
C ILE A 152 16.84 11.39 -5.06
N TYR A 153 15.73 11.46 -4.33
CA TYR A 153 15.31 12.64 -3.59
C TYR A 153 14.36 12.26 -2.45
N ARG A 154 14.10 13.24 -1.57
CA ARG A 154 13.07 13.20 -0.54
C ARG A 154 12.22 14.47 -0.56
N THR A 155 10.97 14.37 -0.15
CA THR A 155 10.03 15.49 -0.04
C THR A 155 9.38 15.51 1.34
N MET A 156 9.33 16.68 1.97
CA MET A 156 8.76 16.85 3.31
C MET A 156 7.23 16.76 3.27
N ILE A 157 6.67 15.96 4.18
CA ILE A 157 5.24 15.86 4.46
C ILE A 157 4.94 16.03 5.95
N TYR A 158 5.80 16.77 6.68
CA TYR A 158 5.68 16.98 8.12
C TYR A 158 4.27 17.43 8.53
N GLY A 159 3.68 16.74 9.51
CA GLY A 159 2.32 16.98 9.99
C GLY A 159 1.22 16.34 9.13
N TYR A 160 1.57 15.60 8.08
CA TYR A 160 0.64 14.88 7.22
C TYR A 160 0.92 13.36 7.24
N GLU A 161 -0.11 12.61 6.85
CA GLU A 161 -0.07 11.18 6.52
C GLU A 161 -0.73 10.94 5.15
N VAL A 162 -0.35 9.86 4.46
CA VAL A 162 -0.93 9.50 3.16
C VAL A 162 -2.22 8.71 3.37
N LEU A 163 -3.29 9.13 2.71
CA LEU A 163 -4.59 8.48 2.70
C LEU A 163 -4.80 7.57 1.50
N ASP A 164 -4.30 7.99 0.35
CA ASP A 164 -4.47 7.27 -0.91
C ASP A 164 -3.33 7.63 -1.86
N PHE A 165 -3.07 6.73 -2.80
CA PHE A 165 -2.03 6.87 -3.80
C PHE A 165 -2.58 6.45 -5.17
N SER A 166 -2.14 7.17 -6.21
CA SER A 166 -2.43 6.78 -7.58
C SER A 166 -1.25 7.05 -8.50
N PHE A 167 -1.05 6.12 -9.43
CA PHE A 167 -0.18 6.27 -10.60
C PHE A 167 -0.98 6.21 -11.91
N ALA A 168 -2.32 6.27 -11.87
CA ALA A 168 -3.16 6.09 -13.06
C ALA A 168 -2.91 7.14 -14.17
N SER A 169 -2.42 8.33 -13.81
CA SER A 169 -2.04 9.41 -14.74
C SER A 169 -0.62 9.27 -15.30
N GLY A 170 0.12 8.22 -14.92
CA GLY A 170 1.55 8.06 -15.21
C GLY A 170 2.45 8.95 -14.34
N THR A 171 1.88 9.69 -13.37
CA THR A 171 2.64 10.49 -12.40
C THR A 171 2.20 10.14 -10.97
N PRO A 172 3.13 9.82 -10.06
CA PRO A 172 2.85 9.52 -8.65
C PRO A 172 2.08 10.66 -8.00
N THR A 173 0.88 10.38 -7.52
CA THR A 173 0.00 11.35 -6.86
C THR A 173 -0.45 10.79 -5.53
N PHE A 174 -0.19 11.55 -4.47
CA PHE A 174 -0.49 11.23 -3.08
C PHE A 174 -1.62 12.13 -2.60
N LEU A 175 -2.60 11.53 -1.94
CA LEU A 175 -3.59 12.24 -1.17
C LEU A 175 -3.16 12.22 0.29
N LEU A 176 -3.02 13.40 0.89
CA LEU A 176 -2.53 13.60 2.23
C LEU A 176 -3.62 14.22 3.10
N THR A 177 -3.66 13.84 4.36
CA THR A 177 -4.42 14.54 5.42
C THR A 177 -3.50 14.91 6.57
N THR A 178 -3.93 15.85 7.41
CA THR A 178 -3.24 16.16 8.65
C THR A 178 -3.22 14.93 9.54
N ARG A 179 -2.04 14.62 10.11
CA ARG A 179 -1.85 13.42 10.93
C ARG A 179 -2.77 13.44 12.16
N GLY A 180 -3.54 12.37 12.35
CA GLY A 180 -4.54 12.28 13.42
C GLY A 180 -5.71 13.25 13.29
N GLY A 181 -5.88 13.85 12.10
CA GLY A 181 -6.82 14.92 11.84
C GLY A 181 -8.25 14.47 11.57
N ASP A 182 -9.11 15.47 11.39
CA ASP A 182 -10.56 15.40 11.29
C ASP A 182 -11.08 15.49 9.84
N PHE A 183 -10.20 15.26 8.85
CA PHE A 183 -10.53 15.29 7.41
C PHE A 183 -11.05 16.64 6.87
N HIS A 184 -10.84 17.77 7.56
CA HIS A 184 -11.27 19.08 7.04
C HIS A 184 -10.37 19.63 5.93
N THR A 185 -9.09 19.24 5.93
CA THR A 185 -8.13 19.67 4.92
C THR A 185 -7.46 18.45 4.30
N VAL A 186 -7.49 18.38 2.98
CA VAL A 186 -6.69 17.41 2.22
C VAL A 186 -5.70 18.11 1.32
N ARG A 187 -4.54 17.51 1.12
CA ARG A 187 -3.50 17.97 0.20
C ARG A 187 -3.25 16.91 -0.84
N ILE A 188 -3.34 17.29 -2.10
CA ILE A 188 -2.93 16.45 -3.23
C ILE A 188 -1.51 16.86 -3.59
N LEU A 189 -0.59 15.91 -3.53
CA LEU A 189 0.82 16.09 -3.85
C LEU A 189 1.20 15.17 -5.01
N THR A 190 1.58 15.76 -6.15
CA THR A 190 2.12 15.02 -7.29
C THR A 190 3.64 15.18 -7.32
N LEU A 191 4.37 14.07 -7.44
CA LEU A 191 5.84 14.04 -7.46
C LEU A 191 6.35 13.45 -8.77
N ALA A 192 7.42 14.02 -9.32
CA ALA A 192 8.00 13.54 -10.57
C ALA A 192 8.87 12.30 -10.38
N GLU A 193 8.89 11.38 -11.35
CA GLU A 193 9.84 10.27 -11.36
C GLU A 193 11.23 10.65 -11.90
N GLY A 194 11.58 11.94 -11.92
CA GLY A 194 12.84 12.46 -12.45
C GLY A 194 14.00 12.42 -11.45
N SER A 195 15.00 13.26 -11.67
CA SER A 195 16.12 13.48 -10.74
C SER A 195 15.78 14.40 -9.57
N SER A 196 14.67 15.15 -9.67
CA SER A 196 14.18 16.07 -8.65
C SER A 196 12.68 15.86 -8.41
N PRO A 197 12.13 16.26 -7.25
CA PRO A 197 10.74 16.00 -6.90
C PRO A 197 9.73 16.76 -7.76
N SER A 198 10.05 17.98 -8.19
CA SER A 198 9.16 18.86 -8.97
C SER A 198 7.70 18.86 -8.45
N PRO A 199 7.46 19.17 -7.17
CA PRO A 199 6.18 18.97 -6.53
C PRO A 199 5.11 19.87 -7.15
N VAL A 200 3.95 19.29 -7.46
CA VAL A 200 2.73 20.03 -7.79
C VAL A 200 1.72 19.75 -6.69
N GLU A 201 1.22 20.82 -6.08
CA GLU A 201 0.40 20.72 -4.88
C GLU A 201 -0.93 21.43 -5.04
N THR A 202 -1.96 20.82 -4.47
CA THR A 202 -3.29 21.44 -4.33
C THR A 202 -3.78 21.15 -2.93
N THR A 203 -4.11 22.20 -2.17
CA THR A 203 -4.74 22.06 -0.86
C THR A 203 -6.21 22.36 -0.98
N LEU A 204 -7.04 21.50 -0.40
CA LEU A 204 -8.50 21.63 -0.40
C LEU A 204 -9.04 21.69 1.01
N GLN A 205 -9.91 22.67 1.24
CA GLN A 205 -10.79 22.69 2.39
C GLN A 205 -12.04 21.90 2.03
N LEU A 206 -12.27 20.80 2.73
CA LEU A 206 -13.43 19.96 2.54
C LEU A 206 -14.61 20.52 3.34
N PRO A 207 -15.85 20.40 2.83
CA PRO A 207 -17.04 20.67 3.63
C PRO A 207 -17.04 19.75 4.85
N THR A 208 -17.39 20.31 6.00
CA THR A 208 -17.11 19.91 7.40
C THR A 208 -17.46 18.48 7.87
N GLU A 209 -17.81 17.55 6.99
CA GLU A 209 -18.14 16.15 7.35
C GLU A 209 -17.65 15.14 6.29
N GLY A 210 -16.40 15.27 5.84
CA GLY A 210 -15.78 14.24 5.01
C GLY A 210 -15.61 12.94 5.79
N VAL A 211 -16.28 11.88 5.36
CA VAL A 211 -16.13 10.51 5.89
C VAL A 211 -14.85 9.87 5.36
N SER A 212 -14.54 10.10 4.08
CA SER A 212 -13.34 9.57 3.44
C SER A 212 -13.02 10.32 2.15
N ALA A 213 -11.78 10.23 1.69
CA ALA A 213 -11.36 10.81 0.42
C ALA A 213 -10.42 9.87 -0.34
N PHE A 214 -10.55 9.86 -1.67
CA PHE A 214 -9.84 8.93 -2.55
C PHE A 214 -9.43 9.60 -3.85
N ILE A 215 -8.26 9.22 -4.39
CA ILE A 215 -7.88 9.53 -5.76
C ILE A 215 -8.54 8.47 -6.66
N MET A 216 -9.50 8.86 -7.48
CA MET A 216 -10.22 7.96 -8.39
C MET A 216 -9.88 8.33 -9.83
N GLY A 217 -8.86 7.66 -10.36
CA GLY A 217 -8.24 7.99 -11.65
C GLY A 217 -7.58 9.38 -11.61
N SER A 218 -8.12 10.34 -12.36
CA SER A 218 -7.64 11.73 -12.44
C SER A 218 -8.50 12.73 -11.67
N ARG A 219 -9.24 12.26 -10.66
CA ARG A 219 -10.17 13.04 -9.85
C ARG A 219 -9.99 12.71 -8.37
N LEU A 220 -10.33 13.66 -7.52
CA LEU A 220 -10.48 13.46 -6.07
C LEU A 220 -11.96 13.23 -5.78
N ALA A 221 -12.30 12.10 -5.18
CA ALA A 221 -13.62 11.80 -4.66
C ALA A 221 -13.61 12.00 -3.15
N VAL A 222 -14.57 12.76 -2.63
CA VAL A 222 -14.75 13.02 -1.20
C VAL A 222 -16.16 12.57 -0.84
N ALA A 223 -16.25 11.50 -0.06
CA ALA A 223 -17.52 11.01 0.46
C ALA A 223 -17.79 11.70 1.80
N SER A 224 -18.93 12.37 1.92
CA SER A 224 -19.52 12.79 3.20
C SER A 224 -20.66 11.85 3.57
N ARG A 225 -21.31 12.05 4.72
CA ARG A 225 -22.45 11.20 5.12
C ARG A 225 -23.55 11.18 4.06
N GLU A 226 -23.81 12.28 3.39
CA GLU A 226 -24.96 12.39 2.46
C GLU A 226 -24.57 12.59 1.01
N LYS A 227 -23.31 12.89 0.71
CA LYS A 227 -22.90 13.30 -0.64
C LYS A 227 -21.58 12.70 -1.06
N LEU A 228 -21.47 12.46 -2.36
CA LEU A 228 -20.19 12.27 -3.04
C LEU A 228 -19.84 13.55 -3.79
N LEU A 229 -18.80 14.23 -3.33
CA LEU A 229 -18.23 15.42 -3.96
C LEU A 229 -17.05 14.98 -4.82
N THR A 230 -17.08 15.31 -6.11
CA THR A 230 -15.95 15.04 -6.99
C THR A 230 -15.26 16.33 -7.36
N TYR A 231 -13.95 16.37 -7.19
CA TYR A 231 -13.09 17.47 -7.57
C TYR A 231 -12.10 17.01 -8.64
N THR A 232 -11.70 17.95 -9.50
CA THR A 232 -10.46 17.79 -10.27
C THR A 232 -9.26 17.76 -9.33
N ILE A 233 -8.13 17.18 -9.78
CA ILE A 233 -6.87 17.21 -9.01
C ILE A 233 -6.35 18.64 -8.74
N LYS A 234 -6.80 19.62 -9.53
CA LYS A 234 -6.53 21.06 -9.30
C LYS A 234 -7.48 21.70 -8.29
N GLY A 235 -8.35 20.91 -7.65
CA GLY A 235 -9.21 21.36 -6.56
C GLY A 235 -10.53 22.01 -6.99
N LYS A 236 -10.83 22.07 -8.28
CA LYS A 236 -12.14 22.55 -8.75
C LYS A 236 -13.21 21.47 -8.56
N LEU A 237 -14.30 21.78 -7.86
CA LEU A 237 -15.48 20.92 -7.75
C LEU A 237 -16.08 20.71 -9.16
N SER A 238 -16.25 19.45 -9.55
CA SER A 238 -16.79 19.06 -10.85
C SER A 238 -18.20 18.49 -10.76
N SER A 239 -18.52 17.74 -9.70
CA SER A 239 -19.86 17.16 -9.52
C SER A 239 -20.18 16.94 -8.05
N THR A 240 -21.47 16.80 -7.77
CA THR A 240 -22.02 16.44 -6.47
C THR A 240 -23.17 15.46 -6.70
N LEU A 241 -23.10 14.31 -6.04
CA LEU A 241 -24.16 13.32 -6.00
C LEU A 241 -24.66 13.21 -4.55
N THR A 242 -25.96 13.06 -4.37
CA THR A 242 -26.56 12.80 -3.06
C THR A 242 -26.78 11.30 -2.92
N PHE A 243 -26.36 10.72 -1.79
CA PHE A 243 -26.65 9.33 -1.48
C PHE A 243 -28.13 9.16 -1.12
N GLU A 244 -28.71 8.01 -1.48
CA GLU A 244 -30.10 7.70 -1.14
C GLU A 244 -30.32 7.53 0.36
N GLN A 245 -29.25 7.22 1.10
CA GLN A 245 -29.22 7.12 2.54
C GLN A 245 -27.88 7.60 3.07
N SER A 246 -27.86 8.05 4.33
CA SER A 246 -26.62 8.47 4.97
C SER A 246 -25.65 7.29 5.10
N ILE A 247 -24.38 7.51 4.77
CA ILE A 247 -23.32 6.51 4.90
C ILE A 247 -22.51 6.74 6.18
N ASP A 248 -21.92 5.66 6.68
CA ASP A 248 -21.04 5.65 7.85
C ASP A 248 -19.57 5.51 7.43
N THR A 249 -19.28 4.70 6.41
CA THR A 249 -17.95 4.60 5.81
C THR A 249 -18.03 4.44 4.30
N ALA A 250 -16.95 4.81 3.61
CA ALA A 250 -16.73 4.43 2.22
C ALA A 250 -15.32 3.87 2.06
N VAL A 251 -15.17 2.93 1.13
CA VAL A 251 -13.90 2.30 0.75
C VAL A 251 -13.80 2.29 -0.77
N LYS A 252 -12.64 2.69 -1.29
CA LYS A 252 -12.33 2.59 -2.72
C LYS A 252 -12.15 1.13 -3.12
N LEU A 253 -12.94 0.68 -4.10
CA LEU A 253 -12.75 -0.65 -4.73
C LEU A 253 -11.95 -0.54 -6.02
N THR A 254 -12.26 0.46 -6.83
CA THR A 254 -11.58 0.77 -8.09
C THR A 254 -11.59 2.27 -8.32
N ASP A 255 -10.95 2.74 -9.39
CA ASP A 255 -11.04 4.15 -9.80
C ASP A 255 -12.45 4.59 -10.26
N ALA A 256 -13.43 3.68 -10.29
CA ALA A 256 -14.81 4.00 -10.66
C ALA A 256 -15.86 3.56 -9.63
N LYS A 257 -15.49 2.74 -8.63
CA LYS A 257 -16.45 2.14 -7.69
C LYS A 257 -16.02 2.32 -6.24
N LEU A 258 -17.01 2.61 -5.40
CA LEU A 258 -16.91 2.66 -3.96
C LEU A 258 -17.80 1.58 -3.34
N LEU A 259 -17.32 0.98 -2.26
CA LEU A 259 -18.14 0.24 -1.30
C LEU A 259 -18.54 1.20 -0.19
N LEU A 260 -19.84 1.38 0.01
CA LEU A 260 -20.40 2.21 1.05
C LEU A 260 -20.98 1.33 2.15
N SER A 261 -20.82 1.72 3.41
CA SER A 261 -21.51 1.10 4.54
C SER A 261 -22.52 2.08 5.14
N SER A 262 -23.66 1.57 5.56
CA SER A 262 -24.71 2.34 6.24
C SER A 262 -25.52 1.41 7.13
N ASN A 263 -25.51 1.65 8.45
CA ASN A 263 -26.23 0.85 9.46
C ASN A 263 -25.96 -0.68 9.33
N GLY A 264 -24.72 -1.07 9.03
CA GLY A 264 -24.32 -2.48 8.86
C GLY A 264 -24.67 -3.11 7.50
N MET A 265 -25.28 -2.35 6.59
CA MET A 265 -25.55 -2.78 5.21
C MET A 265 -24.48 -2.21 4.25
N PHE A 266 -24.19 -2.95 3.18
CA PHE A 266 -23.20 -2.57 2.17
C PHE A 266 -23.83 -2.27 0.81
N TYR A 267 -23.37 -1.20 0.17
CA TYR A 267 -23.88 -0.71 -1.12
C TYR A 267 -22.73 -0.42 -2.06
N LEU A 268 -22.94 -0.62 -3.36
CA LEU A 268 -21.99 -0.21 -4.39
C LEU A 268 -22.43 1.11 -4.99
N ALA A 269 -21.51 2.08 -5.03
CA ALA A 269 -21.71 3.34 -5.72
C ALA A 269 -20.68 3.53 -6.83
N ASN A 270 -21.12 4.17 -7.92
CA ASN A 270 -20.21 4.64 -8.96
C ASN A 270 -19.70 6.03 -8.57
N ALA A 271 -18.41 6.26 -8.76
CA ALA A 271 -17.76 7.55 -8.49
C ALA A 271 -17.71 8.49 -9.72
N GLY A 272 -18.62 8.28 -10.68
CA GLY A 272 -18.72 9.01 -11.94
C GLY A 272 -20.16 9.28 -12.29
#